data_AF-A0A3C1HSV9-F1
#
_entry.id   AF-A0A3C1HSV9-F1
#
_cell.length_a   1.000
_cell.length_b   1.000
_cell.length_c   1.000
_cell.angle_alpha   90.00
_cell.angle_beta   90.00
_cell.angle_gamma   90.00
#
_symmetry.space_group_name_H-M   'P 1'
#
loop_
_entity.id
_entity.type
_entity.pdbx_description
1 polymer ?
#
loop_
_entity_poly.entity_id
_entity_poly.type
_entity_poly.pdbx_seq_one_letter_code
_entity_poly.pdbx_strand_id
1 'polypeptide(L)' 'MKITKTLPAFKDYIWGGTKLKTNFHKDSDLAVVAESWELAAHKDGTS' A
#
# COMPACT_ATOMS: atom_id res chain seq x y z
N MET A 1 -21.02 -13.79 9.98
CA MET A 1 -20.13 -12.64 9.73
C MET A 1 -18.88 -13.16 9.02
N LYS A 2 -18.51 -12.61 7.86
CA LYS A 2 -17.35 -13.06 7.07
C LYS A 2 -16.25 -12.00 7.13
N ILE A 3 -15.02 -12.43 7.39
CA ILE A 3 -13.83 -11.56 7.34
C ILE A 3 -13.27 -11.61 5.92
N THR A 4 -13.01 -10.44 5.34
CA THR A 4 -12.46 -10.29 3.98
C THR A 4 -11.08 -9.64 4.08
N LYS A 5 -10.10 -10.20 3.37
CA LYS A 5 -8.77 -9.60 3.24
C LYS A 5 -8.76 -8.67 2.03
N THR A 6 -8.31 -7.45 2.25
CA THR A 6 -8.18 -6.39 1.23
C THR A 6 -6.79 -6.42 0.61
N LEU A 7 -6.67 -5.88 -0.61
CA LEU A 7 -5.37 -5.63 -1.24
C LEU A 7 -5.01 -4.15 -1.04
N PRO A 8 -3.79 -3.83 -0.59
CA PRO A 8 -3.41 -2.45 -0.36
C PRO A 8 -3.21 -1.68 -1.67
N ALA A 9 -3.56 -0.39 -1.67
CA ALA A 9 -3.14 0.54 -2.71
C ALA A 9 -1.85 1.25 -2.29
N PHE A 10 -0.83 1.25 -3.15
CA PHE A 10 0.46 1.86 -2.87
C PHE A 10 0.61 3.22 -3.57
N LYS A 11 1.33 4.16 -2.95
CA LYS A 11 1.68 5.46 -3.52
C LYS A 11 3.18 5.68 -3.47
N ASP A 12 3.75 6.25 -4.53
CA ASP A 12 5.19 6.44 -4.78
C ASP A 12 5.63 7.91 -4.70
N TYR A 13 5.05 8.67 -3.78
CA TYR A 13 5.41 10.08 -3.60
C TYR A 13 6.92 10.29 -3.37
N ILE A 14 7.41 11.49 -3.70
CA ILE A 14 8.85 11.84 -3.67
C ILE A 14 9.55 11.64 -2.32
N TRP A 15 8.79 11.63 -1.23
CA TRP A 15 9.28 11.40 0.13
C TRP A 15 9.27 9.92 0.54
N GLY A 16 8.83 9.04 -0.36
CA GLY A 16 8.77 7.59 -0.16
C GLY A 16 10.13 6.92 -0.08
N GLY A 17 10.12 5.66 0.36
CA GLY A 17 11.33 4.83 0.45
C GLY A 17 11.00 3.34 0.40
N THR A 18 11.91 2.50 0.89
CA THR A 18 11.77 1.04 0.80
C THR A 18 11.33 0.37 2.10
N LYS A 19 11.19 1.12 3.19
CA LYS A 19 10.90 0.57 4.54
C LYS A 19 9.64 -0.30 4.59
N LEU A 20 8.59 0.07 3.85
CA LEU A 20 7.36 -0.73 3.78
C LEU A 20 7.59 -2.08 3.09
N LYS A 21 8.40 -2.11 2.03
CA LYS A 21 8.80 -3.35 1.34
C LYS A 21 9.69 -4.21 2.23
N THR A 22 10.68 -3.62 2.90
CA THR A 22 11.68 -4.37 3.67
C THR A 22 11.17 -4.87 5.02
N ASN A 23 10.48 -4.01 5.78
CA ASN A 23 10.13 -4.31 7.17
C ASN A 23 8.75 -4.95 7.29
N PHE A 24 7.86 -4.69 6.33
CA PHE A 24 6.49 -5.19 6.31
C PHE A 24 6.21 -6.11 5.12
N HIS A 25 7.25 -6.48 4.37
CA HIS A 25 7.17 -7.41 3.24
C HIS A 25 6.07 -7.05 2.24
N LYS A 26 5.87 -5.74 2.01
CA LYS A 26 4.86 -5.26 1.07
C LYS A 26 5.29 -5.55 -0.36
N ASP A 27 4.43 -6.25 -1.07
CA ASP A 27 4.64 -6.67 -2.45
C ASP A 27 4.21 -5.54 -3.39
N SER A 28 5.18 -4.89 -4.03
CA SER A 28 4.98 -3.73 -4.88
C SER A 28 6.11 -3.60 -5.88
N ASP A 29 5.79 -3.32 -7.14
CA ASP A 29 6.76 -3.07 -8.20
C ASP A 29 7.29 -1.62 -8.19
N LEU A 30 6.75 -0.76 -7.32
CA LEU A 30 7.17 0.63 -7.22
C LEU A 30 8.61 0.73 -6.69
N ALA A 31 9.36 1.68 -7.25
CA ALA A 31 10.73 1.97 -6.84
C ALA A 31 10.79 2.45 -5.38
N VAL A 32 9.83 3.30 -4.99
CA VAL A 32 9.62 3.75 -3.62
C VAL A 32 8.15 3.61 -3.24
N VAL A 33 7.88 3.28 -1.99
CA VAL A 33 6.53 3.24 -1.42
C VAL A 33 6.48 4.25 -0.27
N ALA A 34 5.75 5.33 -0.51
CA ALA A 34 5.48 6.39 0.45
C ALA A 34 4.32 6.00 1.37
N GLU A 35 3.23 5.49 0.79
CA GLU A 35 2.02 5.08 1.53
C GLU A 35 1.53 3.70 1.10
N SER A 36 0.93 2.98 2.05
CA SER A 36 0.23 1.70 1.86
C SER A 36 -1.16 1.81 2.45
N TRP A 37 -2.17 1.88 1.59
CA TRP A 37 -3.57 2.04 1.99
C TRP A 37 -4.26 0.69 2.10
N GLU A 38 -4.33 0.15 3.31
CA GLU A 38 -4.82 -1.22 3.58
C GLU A 38 -6.36 -1.32 3.58
N LEU A 39 -7.05 -0.24 3.95
CA LEU A 39 -8.50 -0.13 3.89
C LEU A 39 -8.83 1.28 3.38
N ALA A 40 -9.16 1.37 2.09
CA ALA A 40 -9.47 2.64 1.48
C ALA A 40 -10.76 2.54 0.67
N ALA A 41 -11.63 3.52 0.86
CA ALA A 41 -12.81 3.76 0.04
C ALA A 41 -12.62 5.06 -0.77
N HIS A 42 -11.38 5.35 -1.16
CA HIS A 42 -11.03 6.55 -1.90
C HIS A 42 -11.03 6.25 -3.41
N LYS A 43 -11.43 7.23 -4.21
CA LYS A 43 -11.54 7.06 -5.68
C LYS A 43 -10.21 6.71 -6.33
N ASP A 44 -9.12 7.28 -5.81
CA ASP A 44 -7.77 7.09 -6.33
C ASP A 44 -7.05 5.87 -5.72
N GLY A 45 -7.76 5.06 -4.95
CA GLY A 45 -7.23 3.84 -4.33
C GLY A 45 -8.29 3.19 -3.46
N THR A 46 -8.88 2.10 -3.94
CA THR A 46 -9.86 1.30 -3.21
C THR A 46 -9.27 -0.03 -2.77
N SER A 47 -9.55 -0.45 -1.54
CA SER A 47 -9.02 -1.67 -0.91
C SER A 47 -10.14 -2.51 -0.31
#